data_AF-A0A091M104-F1
#
_entry.id   AF-A0A091M104-F1
#
_cell.length_a   1.000
_cell.length_b   1.000
_cell.length_c   1.000
_cell.angle_alpha   90.00
_cell.angle_beta   90.00
_cell.angle_gamma   90.00
#
_symmetry.space_group_name_H-M   'P 1'
#
loop_
_entity.id
_entity.type
_entity.pdbx_description
1 polymer ?
#
loop_
_entity_poly.entity_id
_entity_poly.type
_entity_poly.pdbx_seq_one_letter_code
_entity_poly.pdbx_strand_id
1 'polypeptide(L)'
;QVDCSQYPSGIGKDGTVWVACPRNLKPVCGTDGTTYSNECGICLHNAQHRTSVEKAHDGECEPKPIVIDCSRYQRIVKDDHIMVACPRILKPVCGSDSFTYDNECGICAYNAEHHTNISKVYDGQCKETIDCSKYPTTTEDGKVLVSCPRILSPVCGTDGITYDNECGICAHNGEHRTHVGKKHNGKCRQETSEIDCSRYPSRMIKGDKAQVLCPRILLPVCGTDGFTYDNECGICAHNVEHETHVKKSHEGRCKEESIPIDCSTYLSNTKTGEAVTACPFILHEICGTDGVTYSNECVLCAHNIEFGTSVAKKHDGRCIEEVPQLNCSQYSVSTLKDGRQVMACTMIYSPVCGTDGVTYASDCTLCAHNLEYRSNVGKTKNGRCEGDITK
;
A
#
# COMPACT_ATOMS: atom_id res chain seq x y z
N GLN A 1 30.06 -17.40 -22.19
CA GLN A 1 30.55 -18.77 -21.99
C GLN A 1 31.19 -18.94 -20.62
N VAL A 2 30.68 -19.87 -19.81
CA VAL A 2 31.24 -20.22 -18.49
C VAL A 2 32.21 -21.39 -18.68
N ASP A 3 33.43 -21.25 -18.17
CA ASP A 3 34.39 -22.36 -18.17
C ASP A 3 34.10 -23.29 -16.99
N CYS A 4 33.46 -24.43 -17.24
CA CYS A 4 33.19 -25.41 -16.18
C CYS A 4 34.37 -26.34 -15.87
N SER A 5 35.45 -26.30 -16.67
CA SER A 5 36.63 -27.14 -16.46
C SER A 5 37.45 -26.70 -15.23
N GLN A 6 37.29 -25.45 -14.81
CA GLN A 6 37.93 -24.90 -13.61
C GLN A 6 37.36 -25.47 -12.29
N TYR A 7 36.18 -26.11 -12.33
CA TYR A 7 35.54 -26.67 -11.15
C TYR A 7 35.69 -28.20 -11.14
N PRO A 8 36.34 -28.79 -10.12
CA PRO A 8 36.39 -30.24 -9.98
C PRO A 8 34.98 -30.82 -9.96
N SER A 9 34.72 -31.84 -10.76
CA SER A 9 33.40 -32.45 -10.88
C SER A 9 33.51 -33.97 -11.05
N GLY A 10 32.43 -34.67 -10.75
CA GLY A 10 32.39 -36.13 -10.85
C GLY A 10 31.01 -36.71 -10.57
N ILE A 11 30.97 -38.03 -10.54
CA ILE A 11 29.76 -38.80 -10.24
C ILE A 11 30.04 -39.58 -8.96
N GLY A 12 29.18 -39.39 -7.95
CA GLY A 12 29.23 -40.14 -6.70
C GLY A 12 28.95 -41.63 -6.91
N LYS A 13 29.27 -42.45 -5.90
CA LYS A 13 29.02 -43.90 -5.94
C LYS A 13 27.51 -44.24 -6.04
N ASP A 14 26.68 -43.28 -5.67
CA ASP A 14 25.22 -43.27 -5.71
C ASP A 14 24.66 -42.73 -7.05
N GLY A 15 25.52 -42.38 -8.02
CA GLY A 15 25.13 -41.81 -9.31
C GLY A 15 24.87 -40.31 -9.26
N THR A 16 25.07 -39.66 -8.12
CA THR A 16 24.79 -38.23 -7.93
C THR A 16 25.90 -37.39 -8.57
N VAL A 17 25.54 -36.52 -9.50
CA VAL A 17 26.49 -35.61 -10.15
C VAL A 17 26.82 -34.46 -9.19
N TRP A 18 28.12 -34.24 -8.96
CA TRP A 18 28.62 -33.17 -8.10
C TRP A 18 29.61 -32.28 -8.84
N VAL A 19 29.61 -31.01 -8.47
CA VAL A 19 30.59 -30.01 -8.88
C VAL A 19 31.04 -29.32 -7.60
N ALA A 20 32.35 -29.28 -7.35
CA ALA A 20 32.94 -28.64 -6.19
C ALA A 20 32.90 -27.13 -6.35
N CYS A 21 31.77 -26.54 -5.93
CA CYS A 21 31.57 -25.11 -6.04
C CYS A 21 32.18 -24.34 -4.86
N PRO A 22 32.90 -23.24 -5.14
CA PRO A 22 33.31 -22.32 -4.10
C PRO A 22 32.07 -21.68 -3.45
N ARG A 23 32.14 -21.42 -2.14
CA ARG A 23 31.05 -20.83 -1.34
C ARG A 23 31.02 -19.30 -1.42
N ASN A 24 31.35 -18.73 -2.58
CA ASN A 24 31.25 -17.28 -2.81
C ASN A 24 29.90 -16.96 -3.48
N LEU A 25 29.17 -16.01 -2.92
CA LEU A 25 27.97 -15.47 -3.54
C LEU A 25 28.38 -14.37 -4.52
N LYS A 26 28.33 -14.68 -5.83
CA LYS A 26 28.56 -13.74 -6.94
C LYS A 26 27.48 -14.02 -7.98
N PRO A 27 26.25 -13.52 -7.79
CA PRO A 27 25.13 -13.92 -8.60
C PRO A 27 25.38 -13.69 -10.09
N VAL A 28 24.92 -14.62 -10.92
CA VAL A 28 24.99 -14.53 -12.38
C VAL A 28 23.66 -14.94 -12.99
N CYS A 29 23.26 -14.26 -14.04
CA CYS A 29 22.06 -14.61 -14.79
C CYS A 29 22.41 -15.64 -15.85
N GLY A 30 21.73 -16.78 -15.84
CA GLY A 30 21.84 -17.78 -16.89
C GLY A 30 21.08 -17.38 -18.16
N THR A 31 21.47 -17.93 -19.32
CA THR A 31 20.74 -17.76 -20.58
C THR A 31 19.32 -18.36 -20.55
N ASP A 32 19.00 -19.16 -19.54
CA ASP A 32 17.66 -19.67 -19.25
C ASP A 32 16.79 -18.65 -18.48
N GLY A 33 17.40 -17.57 -17.97
CA GLY A 33 16.75 -16.56 -17.14
C GLY A 33 16.66 -16.95 -15.67
N THR A 34 17.44 -17.94 -15.22
CA THR A 34 17.55 -18.30 -13.80
C THR A 34 18.76 -17.60 -13.19
N THR A 35 18.58 -17.03 -11.99
CA THR A 35 19.70 -16.49 -11.20
C THR A 35 20.41 -17.63 -10.49
N TYR A 36 21.72 -17.77 -10.72
CA TYR A 36 22.57 -18.73 -10.03
C TYR A 36 23.45 -18.02 -9.01
N SER A 37 23.74 -18.67 -7.88
CA SER A 37 24.55 -18.09 -6.80
C SER A 37 25.97 -17.68 -7.24
N ASN A 38 26.51 -18.35 -8.27
CA ASN A 38 27.73 -18.02 -8.99
C ASN A 38 27.84 -18.85 -10.29
N GLU A 39 28.89 -18.60 -11.07
CA GLU A 39 29.18 -19.35 -12.31
C GLU A 39 29.28 -20.86 -12.10
N CYS A 40 29.77 -21.33 -10.96
CA CYS A 40 29.80 -22.76 -10.64
C CYS A 40 28.39 -23.35 -10.48
N GLY A 41 27.43 -22.55 -10.00
CA GLY A 41 26.02 -22.94 -9.95
C GLY A 41 25.45 -23.29 -11.33
N ILE A 42 25.84 -22.55 -12.37
CA ILE A 42 25.50 -22.86 -13.76
C ILE A 42 26.10 -24.23 -14.16
N CYS A 43 27.37 -24.46 -13.82
CA CYS A 43 28.05 -25.72 -14.12
C CYS A 43 27.42 -26.92 -13.41
N LEU A 44 27.04 -26.77 -12.14
CA LEU A 44 26.33 -27.80 -11.39
C LEU A 44 24.97 -28.11 -12.02
N HIS A 45 24.20 -27.08 -12.37
CA HIS A 45 22.90 -27.24 -13.01
C HIS A 45 23.01 -27.98 -14.35
N ASN A 46 23.96 -27.57 -15.20
CA ASN A 46 24.23 -28.22 -16.48
C ASN A 46 24.65 -29.68 -16.32
N ALA A 47 25.50 -29.98 -15.33
CA ALA A 47 25.95 -31.33 -15.07
C ALA A 47 24.82 -32.25 -14.54
N GLN A 48 23.93 -31.72 -13.70
CA GLN A 48 22.80 -32.47 -13.14
C GLN A 48 21.66 -32.68 -14.15
N HIS A 49 21.32 -31.65 -14.94
CA HIS A 49 20.15 -31.64 -15.80
C HIS A 49 20.47 -31.92 -17.27
N ARG A 50 21.76 -32.10 -17.61
CA ARG A 50 22.26 -32.26 -18.99
C ARG A 50 21.83 -31.09 -19.90
N THR A 51 21.85 -29.88 -19.35
CA THR A 51 21.56 -28.63 -20.06
C THR A 51 22.85 -27.92 -20.48
N SER A 52 22.72 -26.90 -21.33
CA SER A 52 23.82 -26.04 -21.77
C SER A 52 23.50 -24.57 -21.51
N VAL A 53 23.16 -24.24 -20.26
CA VAL A 53 22.96 -22.86 -19.82
C VAL A 53 24.30 -22.15 -19.79
N GLU A 54 24.40 -20.98 -20.43
CA GLU A 54 25.58 -20.12 -20.34
C GLU A 54 25.31 -18.93 -19.42
N LYS A 55 26.36 -18.21 -19.02
CA LYS A 55 26.20 -16.90 -18.37
C LYS A 55 25.74 -15.87 -19.41
N ALA A 56 24.56 -15.28 -19.18
CA ALA A 56 24.05 -14.15 -19.94
C ALA A 56 24.73 -12.84 -19.51
N HIS A 57 24.73 -12.54 -18.21
CA HIS A 57 25.43 -11.39 -17.63
C HIS A 57 25.76 -11.63 -16.16
N ASP A 58 26.64 -10.79 -15.61
CA ASP A 58 26.92 -10.74 -14.17
C ASP A 58 25.78 -10.05 -13.42
N GLY A 59 25.49 -10.48 -12.18
CA GLY A 59 24.33 -10.04 -11.39
C GLY A 59 23.12 -10.98 -11.51
N GLU A 60 22.08 -10.71 -10.72
CA GLU A 60 20.83 -11.46 -10.78
C GLU A 60 20.08 -11.17 -12.09
N CYS A 61 19.33 -12.15 -12.61
CA CYS A 61 18.44 -11.89 -13.73
C CYS A 61 17.42 -10.82 -13.35
N GLU A 62 17.17 -9.88 -14.26
CA GLU A 62 16.01 -9.01 -14.11
C GLU A 62 14.75 -9.87 -14.05
N PRO A 63 13.84 -9.64 -13.07
CA PRO A 63 12.59 -10.37 -13.00
C PRO A 63 11.84 -10.17 -14.31
N LYS A 64 11.64 -11.26 -15.07
CA LYS A 64 10.93 -11.20 -16.34
C LYS A 64 9.55 -10.58 -16.07
N PRO A 65 9.18 -9.51 -16.76
CA PRO A 65 7.89 -8.88 -16.57
C PRO A 65 6.79 -9.91 -16.82
N ILE A 66 5.97 -10.16 -15.80
CA ILE A 66 4.82 -11.04 -15.92
C ILE A 66 3.80 -10.28 -16.75
N VAL A 67 3.70 -10.66 -18.02
CA VAL A 67 2.72 -10.08 -18.95
C VAL A 67 1.33 -10.48 -18.50
N ILE A 68 0.54 -9.49 -18.09
CA ILE A 68 -0.86 -9.67 -17.75
C ILE A 68 -1.64 -9.73 -19.05
N ASP A 69 -2.37 -10.81 -19.31
CA ASP A 69 -3.33 -10.83 -20.41
C ASP A 69 -4.49 -9.89 -20.09
N CYS A 70 -4.41 -8.64 -20.56
CA CYS A 70 -5.44 -7.63 -20.37
C CYS A 70 -6.70 -7.89 -21.22
N SER A 71 -6.65 -8.81 -22.19
CA SER A 71 -7.79 -9.15 -23.05
C SER A 71 -8.92 -9.81 -22.27
N ARG A 72 -8.62 -10.39 -21.10
CA ARG A 72 -9.60 -10.98 -20.19
C ARG A 72 -10.51 -9.96 -19.50
N TYR A 73 -10.12 -8.68 -19.48
CA TYR A 73 -10.91 -7.61 -18.88
C TYR A 73 -11.67 -6.84 -19.95
N GLN A 74 -12.99 -6.70 -19.76
CA GLN A 74 -13.84 -6.06 -20.76
C GLN A 74 -13.51 -4.56 -20.86
N ARG A 75 -13.21 -4.11 -22.07
CA ARG A 75 -12.94 -2.69 -22.39
C ARG A 75 -14.20 -2.04 -22.95
N ILE A 76 -14.53 -0.86 -22.44
CA ILE A 76 -15.66 -0.04 -22.87
C ILE A 76 -15.09 1.30 -23.34
N VAL A 77 -15.32 1.65 -24.59
CA VAL A 77 -14.93 2.95 -25.13
C VAL A 77 -16.18 3.83 -25.21
N LYS A 78 -16.18 4.96 -24.52
CA LYS A 78 -17.26 5.95 -24.58
C LYS A 78 -16.66 7.35 -24.61
N ASP A 79 -17.01 8.13 -25.64
CA ASP A 79 -16.55 9.52 -25.81
C ASP A 79 -15.02 9.65 -25.69
N ASP A 80 -14.28 8.81 -26.42
CA ASP A 80 -12.80 8.71 -26.42
C ASP A 80 -12.15 8.29 -25.09
N HIS A 81 -12.95 7.93 -24.07
CA HIS A 81 -12.47 7.39 -22.81
C HIS A 81 -12.53 5.86 -22.82
N ILE A 82 -11.41 5.23 -22.44
CA ILE A 82 -11.28 3.79 -22.32
C ILE A 82 -11.49 3.40 -20.86
N MET A 83 -12.60 2.71 -20.57
CA MET A 83 -12.86 2.12 -19.27
C MET A 83 -12.59 0.62 -19.31
N VAL A 84 -11.87 0.11 -18.32
CA VAL A 84 -11.65 -1.32 -18.14
C VAL A 84 -12.52 -1.81 -16.98
N ALA A 85 -13.42 -2.75 -17.25
CA ALA A 85 -14.28 -3.35 -16.25
C ALA A 85 -13.44 -4.29 -15.38
N CYS A 86 -13.04 -3.79 -14.21
CA CYS A 86 -12.21 -4.55 -13.28
C CYS A 86 -13.01 -5.23 -12.18
N PRO A 87 -12.69 -6.49 -11.85
CA PRO A 87 -13.20 -7.11 -10.63
C PRO A 87 -12.76 -6.28 -9.43
N ARG A 88 -13.67 -6.05 -8.49
CA ARG A 88 -13.44 -5.23 -7.29
C ARG A 88 -12.85 -6.05 -6.15
N ILE A 89 -11.83 -6.83 -6.48
CA ILE A 89 -11.09 -7.70 -5.56
C ILE A 89 -9.77 -7.01 -5.22
N LEU A 90 -9.48 -6.82 -3.93
CA LEU A 90 -8.19 -6.30 -3.50
C LEU A 90 -7.18 -7.45 -3.45
N LYS A 91 -6.33 -7.55 -4.47
CA LYS A 91 -5.25 -8.53 -4.56
C LYS A 91 -4.02 -7.81 -5.12
N PRO A 92 -3.30 -7.06 -4.27
CA PRO A 92 -2.34 -6.06 -4.72
C PRO A 92 -1.25 -6.70 -5.58
N VAL A 93 -0.76 -5.94 -6.56
CA VAL A 93 0.35 -6.35 -7.43
C VAL A 93 1.34 -5.20 -7.59
N CYS A 94 2.62 -5.54 -7.69
CA CYS A 94 3.67 -4.55 -7.96
C CYS A 94 3.88 -4.40 -9.47
N GLY A 95 3.73 -3.17 -9.97
CA GLY A 95 3.99 -2.82 -11.37
C GLY A 95 5.46 -2.57 -11.66
N SER A 96 5.86 -2.68 -12.92
CA SER A 96 7.24 -2.40 -13.39
C SER A 96 7.63 -0.92 -13.26
N ASP A 97 6.67 -0.06 -12.99
CA ASP A 97 6.80 1.35 -12.62
C ASP A 97 7.03 1.56 -11.12
N SER A 98 7.17 0.48 -10.35
CA SER A 98 7.30 0.47 -8.89
C SER A 98 6.06 0.95 -8.14
N PHE A 99 4.89 1.06 -8.79
CA PHE A 99 3.64 1.37 -8.11
C PHE A 99 2.85 0.11 -7.76
N THR A 100 2.16 0.17 -6.61
CA THR A 100 1.23 -0.89 -6.21
C THR A 100 -0.15 -0.62 -6.80
N TYR A 101 -0.70 -1.61 -7.48
CA TYR A 101 -2.04 -1.57 -8.05
C TYR A 101 -2.99 -2.46 -7.24
N ASP A 102 -4.28 -2.09 -7.18
CA ASP A 102 -5.32 -2.85 -6.46
C ASP A 102 -5.34 -4.34 -6.79
N ASN A 103 -5.12 -4.64 -8.08
CA ASN A 103 -5.02 -5.98 -8.66
C ASN A 103 -4.47 -5.91 -10.09
N GLU A 104 -4.30 -7.06 -10.75
CA GLU A 104 -3.85 -7.16 -12.15
C GLU A 104 -4.67 -6.32 -13.13
N CYS A 105 -5.99 -6.19 -12.91
CA CYS A 105 -6.82 -5.36 -13.75
C CYS A 105 -6.52 -3.86 -13.56
N GLY A 106 -6.08 -3.44 -12.38
CA GLY A 106 -5.62 -2.07 -12.13
C GLY A 106 -4.50 -1.64 -13.08
N ILE A 107 -3.51 -2.52 -13.31
CA ILE A 107 -2.44 -2.30 -14.30
C ILE A 107 -3.04 -2.17 -15.72
N CYS A 108 -3.95 -3.06 -16.10
CA CYS A 108 -4.61 -3.00 -17.40
C CYS A 108 -5.45 -1.75 -17.61
N ALA A 109 -6.17 -1.31 -16.58
CA ALA A 109 -6.97 -0.08 -16.59
C ALA A 109 -6.08 1.14 -16.80
N TYR A 110 -5.00 1.24 -16.02
CA TYR A 110 -4.07 2.35 -16.10
C TYR A 110 -3.35 2.41 -17.45
N ASN A 111 -2.85 1.28 -17.96
CA ASN A 111 -2.25 1.20 -19.29
C ASN A 111 -3.21 1.64 -20.40
N ALA A 112 -4.48 1.23 -20.29
CA ALA A 112 -5.50 1.55 -21.28
C ALA A 112 -5.92 3.03 -21.24
N GLU A 113 -5.97 3.64 -20.06
CA GLU A 113 -6.35 5.05 -19.87
C GLU A 113 -5.21 6.01 -20.22
N HIS A 114 -3.97 5.66 -19.86
CA HIS A 114 -2.81 6.56 -19.97
C HIS A 114 -1.84 6.21 -21.10
N HIS A 115 -2.17 5.21 -21.92
CA HIS A 115 -1.31 4.72 -23.01
C HIS A 115 0.10 4.30 -22.55
N THR A 116 0.17 3.67 -21.37
CA THR A 116 1.42 3.15 -20.79
C THR A 116 1.57 1.63 -21.04
N ASN A 117 2.75 1.08 -20.76
CA ASN A 117 3.06 -0.34 -20.92
C ASN A 117 3.67 -0.94 -19.65
N ILE A 118 2.92 -0.84 -18.56
CA ILE A 118 3.33 -1.32 -17.24
C ILE A 118 3.01 -2.81 -17.15
N SER A 119 3.96 -3.58 -16.66
CA SER A 119 3.86 -5.03 -16.48
C SER A 119 3.85 -5.39 -15.00
N LYS A 120 3.38 -6.59 -14.63
CA LYS A 120 3.48 -7.05 -13.25
C LYS A 120 4.89 -7.56 -12.98
N VAL A 121 5.51 -7.13 -11.90
CA VAL A 121 6.78 -7.67 -11.42
C VAL A 121 6.52 -8.87 -10.51
N TYR A 122 5.65 -8.71 -9.50
CA TYR A 122 5.27 -9.78 -8.59
C TYR A 122 3.93 -9.50 -7.88
N ASP A 123 3.35 -10.54 -7.25
CA ASP A 123 2.13 -10.43 -6.46
C ASP A 123 2.41 -9.87 -5.05
N GLY A 124 1.54 -8.99 -4.56
CA GLY A 124 1.70 -8.22 -3.33
C GLY A 124 2.04 -6.76 -3.59
N GLN A 125 2.13 -5.99 -2.51
CA GLN A 125 2.53 -4.58 -2.59
C GLN A 125 4.00 -4.46 -2.99
N CYS A 126 4.35 -3.38 -3.70
CA CYS A 126 5.75 -3.06 -3.94
C CYS A 126 6.49 -2.94 -2.59
N LYS A 127 7.61 -3.64 -2.49
CA LYS A 127 8.48 -3.69 -1.33
C LYS A 127 9.71 -2.90 -1.76
N GLU A 128 9.77 -1.64 -1.35
CA GLU A 128 10.98 -0.85 -1.58
C GLU A 128 12.05 -1.25 -0.56
N THR A 129 12.71 -2.38 -0.82
CA THR A 129 13.89 -2.79 -0.04
C THR A 129 15.14 -2.19 -0.65
N ILE A 130 15.92 -1.50 0.17
CA ILE A 130 17.27 -1.06 -0.23
C ILE A 130 18.21 -2.22 0.04
N ASP A 131 18.84 -2.74 -1.02
CA ASP A 131 19.99 -3.61 -0.84
C ASP A 131 21.24 -2.76 -0.62
N CYS A 132 21.69 -2.70 0.63
CA CYS A 132 22.92 -2.01 1.00
C CYS A 132 24.19 -2.82 0.71
N SER A 133 24.05 -4.11 0.39
CA SER A 133 25.19 -5.00 0.12
C SER A 133 25.84 -4.72 -1.23
N LYS A 134 25.15 -4.00 -2.12
CA LYS A 134 25.67 -3.56 -3.43
C LYS A 134 26.71 -2.43 -3.35
N TYR A 135 26.83 -1.77 -2.19
CA TYR A 135 27.77 -0.67 -1.99
C TYR A 135 29.02 -1.16 -1.24
N PRO A 136 30.24 -0.85 -1.70
CA PRO A 136 31.46 -1.25 -1.00
C PRO A 136 31.50 -0.61 0.39
N THR A 137 31.74 -1.42 1.42
CA THR A 137 31.85 -0.95 2.81
C THR A 137 33.24 -1.18 3.38
N THR A 138 33.77 -0.23 4.13
CA THR A 138 34.97 -0.39 4.96
C THR A 138 34.65 -0.12 6.42
N THR A 139 35.40 -0.72 7.33
CA THR A 139 35.21 -0.52 8.77
C THR A 139 36.46 0.15 9.32
N GLU A 140 36.32 1.39 9.78
CA GLU A 140 37.36 2.13 10.50
C GLU A 140 36.77 2.51 11.87
N ASP A 141 37.50 2.22 12.95
CA ASP A 141 37.12 2.56 14.33
C ASP A 141 35.70 2.14 14.74
N GLY A 142 35.23 0.99 14.26
CA GLY A 142 33.91 0.44 14.60
C GLY A 142 32.71 1.15 13.95
N LYS A 143 32.97 2.05 13.00
CA LYS A 143 31.97 2.67 12.12
C LYS A 143 32.03 2.03 10.73
N VAL A 144 30.86 1.72 10.17
CA VAL A 144 30.76 1.20 8.81
C VAL A 144 30.69 2.39 7.84
N LEU A 145 31.74 2.57 7.06
CA LEU A 145 31.83 3.56 6.00
C LEU A 145 31.37 2.94 4.69
N VAL A 146 30.30 3.46 4.10
CA VAL A 146 29.77 3.00 2.82
C VAL A 146 30.29 3.91 1.71
N SER A 147 30.99 3.36 0.73
CA SER A 147 31.48 4.09 -0.44
C SER A 147 30.35 4.33 -1.43
N CYS A 148 29.82 5.55 -1.43
CA CYS A 148 28.70 5.91 -2.28
C CYS A 148 29.11 6.54 -3.62
N PRO A 149 28.46 6.16 -4.73
CA PRO A 149 28.64 6.85 -6.00
C PRO A 149 28.12 8.30 -5.87
N ARG A 150 28.81 9.24 -6.51
CA ARG A 150 28.42 10.67 -6.55
C ARG A 150 27.34 10.93 -7.61
N ILE A 151 26.29 10.11 -7.60
CA ILE A 151 25.13 10.24 -8.48
C ILE A 151 24.01 10.88 -7.67
N LEU A 152 23.48 12.01 -8.14
CA LEU A 152 22.35 12.67 -7.50
C LEU A 152 21.05 12.07 -8.03
N SER A 153 20.45 11.15 -7.26
CA SER A 153 19.19 10.48 -7.54
C SER A 153 18.37 10.40 -6.25
N PRO A 154 17.80 11.53 -5.80
CA PRO A 154 17.33 11.67 -4.43
C PRO A 154 16.28 10.63 -4.06
N VAL A 155 16.28 10.21 -2.81
CA VAL A 155 15.31 9.26 -2.23
C VAL A 155 14.85 9.74 -0.86
N CYS A 156 13.61 9.42 -0.50
CA CYS A 156 13.07 9.71 0.81
C CYS A 156 13.21 8.49 1.71
N GLY A 157 13.81 8.64 2.88
CA GLY A 157 13.90 7.60 3.89
C GLY A 157 12.58 7.42 4.66
N THR A 158 12.40 6.27 5.27
CA THR A 158 11.27 6.01 6.19
C THR A 158 11.32 6.88 7.45
N ASP A 159 12.48 7.47 7.74
CA ASP A 159 12.72 8.45 8.80
C ASP A 159 12.34 9.88 8.39
N GLY A 160 11.86 10.09 7.16
CA GLY A 160 11.48 11.40 6.63
C GLY A 160 12.66 12.26 6.18
N ILE A 161 13.88 11.70 6.10
CA ILE A 161 15.07 12.42 5.63
C ILE A 161 15.28 12.17 4.13
N THR A 162 15.61 13.24 3.41
CA THR A 162 16.01 13.13 2.00
C THR A 162 17.48 12.74 1.91
N TYR A 163 17.78 11.68 1.17
CA TYR A 163 19.13 11.25 0.86
C TYR A 163 19.46 11.54 -0.60
N ASP A 164 20.72 11.83 -0.89
CA ASP A 164 21.19 12.15 -2.25
C ASP A 164 20.98 11.00 -3.24
N ASN A 165 20.99 9.76 -2.73
CA ASN A 165 20.63 8.53 -3.43
C ASN A 165 20.43 7.37 -2.43
N GLU A 166 20.06 6.19 -2.91
CA GLU A 166 19.87 4.99 -2.09
C GLU A 166 21.10 4.60 -1.27
N CYS A 167 22.31 4.88 -1.76
CA CYS A 167 23.53 4.63 -0.99
C CYS A 167 23.62 5.54 0.24
N GLY A 168 23.09 6.77 0.16
CA GLY A 168 23.03 7.68 1.29
C GLY A 168 22.27 7.09 2.48
N ILE A 169 21.18 6.35 2.21
CA ILE A 169 20.44 5.63 3.27
C ILE A 169 21.31 4.52 3.88
N CYS A 170 22.05 3.78 3.05
CA CYS A 170 22.96 2.73 3.52
C CYS A 170 24.13 3.27 4.34
N ALA A 171 24.73 4.37 3.92
CA ALA A 171 25.78 5.07 4.66
C ALA A 171 25.28 5.51 6.02
N HIS A 172 24.08 6.10 6.08
CA HIS A 172 23.46 6.52 7.32
C HIS A 172 23.17 5.33 8.26
N ASN A 173 22.60 4.25 7.74
CA ASN A 173 22.37 3.03 8.52
C ASN A 173 23.67 2.42 9.06
N GLY A 174 24.73 2.38 8.24
CA GLY A 174 26.05 1.87 8.62
C GLY A 174 26.76 2.72 9.68
N GLU A 175 26.68 4.04 9.57
CA GLU A 175 27.32 4.97 10.51
C GLU A 175 26.56 5.06 11.84
N HIS A 176 25.24 5.15 11.79
CA HIS A 176 24.38 5.41 12.95
C HIS A 176 23.75 4.14 13.56
N ARG A 177 23.97 2.96 12.96
CA ARG A 177 23.33 1.68 13.34
C ARG A 177 21.79 1.77 13.34
N THR A 178 21.23 2.52 12.40
CA THR A 178 19.79 2.67 12.18
C THR A 178 19.28 1.68 11.12
N HIS A 179 17.96 1.53 11.01
CA HIS A 179 17.29 0.70 10.01
C HIS A 179 16.31 1.56 9.19
N VAL A 180 16.82 2.59 8.54
CA VAL A 180 16.05 3.44 7.63
C VAL A 180 15.85 2.70 6.31
N GLY A 181 14.59 2.49 5.92
CA GLY A 181 14.21 1.96 4.61
C GLY A 181 13.98 3.08 3.61
N LYS A 182 13.77 2.72 2.34
CA LYS A 182 13.32 3.67 1.32
C LYS A 182 11.81 3.81 1.41
N LYS A 183 11.33 5.05 1.52
CA LYS A 183 9.90 5.37 1.52
C LYS A 183 9.38 5.56 0.10
N HIS A 184 10.11 6.33 -0.72
CA HIS A 184 9.85 6.52 -2.15
C HIS A 184 11.07 7.14 -2.86
N ASN A 185 11.08 7.08 -4.20
CA ASN A 185 11.99 7.85 -5.04
C ASN A 185 11.70 9.37 -4.96
N GLY A 186 12.74 10.19 -5.06
CA GLY A 186 12.65 11.66 -4.95
C GLY A 186 12.93 12.17 -3.53
N LYS A 187 13.05 13.50 -3.38
CA LYS A 187 13.25 14.13 -2.07
C LYS A 187 12.02 13.93 -1.18
N CYS A 188 12.21 13.76 0.12
CA CYS A 188 11.12 13.90 1.07
C CYS A 188 10.50 15.28 0.91
N ARG A 189 9.18 15.33 0.81
CA ARG A 189 8.45 16.59 0.88
C ARG A 189 8.47 17.08 2.33
N GLN A 190 8.75 18.36 2.53
CA GLN A 190 8.39 19.03 3.79
C GLN A 190 6.88 18.86 4.00
N GLU A 191 6.45 18.63 5.25
CA GLU A 191 5.09 18.92 5.68
C GLU A 191 4.80 20.37 5.27
N THR A 192 3.99 20.71 4.28
CA THR A 192 2.89 20.04 3.62
C THR A 192 2.94 20.43 2.14
N SER A 193 2.71 19.50 1.22
CA SER A 193 2.25 19.88 -0.12
C SER A 193 0.74 19.73 -0.12
N GLU A 194 0.03 20.85 -0.01
CA GLU A 194 -1.42 20.88 -0.19
C GLU A 194 -1.79 20.10 -1.46
N ILE A 195 -2.84 19.27 -1.38
CA ILE A 195 -3.32 18.52 -2.54
C ILE A 195 -3.86 19.52 -3.56
N ASP A 196 -3.29 19.51 -4.76
CA ASP A 196 -3.79 20.30 -5.87
C ASP A 196 -4.94 19.57 -6.58
N CYS A 197 -6.16 19.77 -6.10
CA CYS A 197 -7.36 19.17 -6.69
C CYS A 197 -7.66 19.66 -8.11
N SER A 198 -6.99 20.72 -8.60
CA SER A 198 -7.07 21.14 -10.01
C SER A 198 -6.57 20.07 -10.97
N ARG A 199 -5.72 19.15 -10.48
CA ARG A 199 -5.21 17.99 -11.24
C ARG A 199 -6.26 16.91 -11.47
N TYR A 200 -7.35 16.92 -10.70
CA TYR A 200 -8.42 15.92 -10.76
C TYR A 200 -9.74 16.61 -11.11
N PRO A 201 -9.91 17.03 -12.39
CA PRO A 201 -11.07 17.83 -12.79
C PRO A 201 -12.36 17.03 -12.59
N SER A 202 -13.35 17.68 -11.97
CA SER A 202 -14.69 17.11 -11.80
C SER A 202 -15.50 17.22 -13.10
N ARG A 203 -16.42 16.28 -13.30
CA ARG A 203 -17.37 16.27 -14.43
C ARG A 203 -18.79 16.20 -13.91
N MET A 204 -19.70 16.93 -14.56
CA MET A 204 -21.13 16.87 -14.27
C MET A 204 -21.73 15.60 -14.88
N ILE A 205 -22.36 14.77 -14.05
CA ILE A 205 -23.14 13.62 -14.50
C ILE A 205 -24.63 13.98 -14.46
N LYS A 206 -25.45 13.35 -15.32
CA LYS A 206 -26.91 13.56 -15.38
C LYS A 206 -27.52 13.55 -13.97
N GLY A 207 -27.97 14.72 -13.51
CA GLY A 207 -28.51 14.94 -12.16
C GLY A 207 -27.74 15.93 -11.28
N ASP A 208 -27.01 16.89 -11.86
CA ASP A 208 -26.29 18.00 -11.18
C ASP A 208 -25.24 17.60 -10.13
N LYS A 209 -24.81 16.33 -10.11
CA LYS A 209 -23.72 15.88 -9.24
C LYS A 209 -22.38 15.96 -9.96
N ALA A 210 -21.47 16.77 -9.42
CA ALA A 210 -20.08 16.82 -9.85
C ALA A 210 -19.34 15.58 -9.32
N GLN A 211 -18.56 14.92 -10.17
CA GLN A 211 -17.80 13.73 -9.81
C GLN A 211 -16.37 13.80 -10.35
N VAL A 212 -15.42 13.43 -9.50
CA VAL A 212 -14.00 13.28 -9.87
C VAL A 212 -13.72 11.82 -10.22
N LEU A 213 -13.07 11.58 -11.36
CA LEU A 213 -12.62 10.25 -11.78
C LEU A 213 -11.18 10.03 -11.30
N CYS A 214 -10.98 9.02 -10.46
CA CYS A 214 -9.68 8.75 -9.85
C CYS A 214 -8.96 7.54 -10.45
N PRO A 215 -7.63 7.63 -10.64
CA PRO A 215 -6.83 6.50 -11.08
C PRO A 215 -6.79 5.40 -10.00
N ARG A 216 -6.71 4.14 -10.44
CA ARG A 216 -6.67 2.95 -9.56
C ARG A 216 -5.27 2.66 -9.01
N ILE A 217 -4.62 3.68 -8.47
CA ILE A 217 -3.29 3.61 -7.86
C ILE A 217 -3.45 3.58 -6.35
N LEU A 218 -2.80 2.61 -5.68
CA LEU A 218 -2.87 2.46 -4.23
C LEU A 218 -1.65 3.12 -3.56
N LEU A 219 -1.78 4.41 -3.25
CA LEU A 219 -0.81 5.24 -2.53
C LEU A 219 -1.53 5.92 -1.37
N PRO A 220 -1.76 5.21 -0.26
CA PRO A 220 -2.69 5.67 0.75
C PRO A 220 -2.24 7.01 1.35
N VAL A 221 -3.19 7.89 1.61
CA VAL A 221 -2.99 9.18 2.27
C VAL A 221 -3.98 9.32 3.42
N CYS A 222 -3.54 9.90 4.53
CA CYS A 222 -4.41 10.23 5.64
C CYS A 222 -4.97 11.63 5.43
N GLY A 223 -6.29 11.79 5.47
CA GLY A 223 -6.96 13.08 5.46
C GLY A 223 -6.91 13.75 6.83
N THR A 224 -7.12 15.06 6.87
CA THR A 224 -7.30 15.83 8.12
C THR A 224 -8.57 15.47 8.88
N ASP A 225 -9.46 14.71 8.25
CA ASP A 225 -10.65 14.11 8.83
C ASP A 225 -10.39 12.75 9.49
N GLY A 226 -9.14 12.29 9.49
CA GLY A 226 -8.75 11.00 10.07
C GLY A 226 -9.11 9.79 9.21
N PHE A 227 -9.61 9.99 7.98
CA PHE A 227 -9.87 8.91 7.04
C PHE A 227 -8.66 8.61 6.15
N THR A 228 -8.41 7.32 5.91
CA THR A 228 -7.43 6.90 4.92
C THR A 228 -8.07 6.84 3.54
N TYR A 229 -7.51 7.59 2.61
CA TYR A 229 -7.89 7.59 1.20
C TYR A 229 -6.87 6.79 0.38
N ASP A 230 -7.31 6.16 -0.71
CA ASP A 230 -6.44 5.31 -1.55
C ASP A 230 -5.30 6.08 -2.22
N ASN A 231 -5.53 7.36 -2.52
CA ASN A 231 -4.56 8.31 -3.03
C ASN A 231 -5.12 9.74 -2.90
N GLU A 232 -4.33 10.73 -3.29
CA GLU A 232 -4.70 12.16 -3.22
C GLU A 232 -5.98 12.49 -4.00
N CYS A 233 -6.27 11.79 -5.11
CA CYS A 233 -7.52 11.99 -5.84
C CYS A 233 -8.74 11.62 -5.01
N GLY A 234 -8.63 10.61 -4.13
CA GLY A 234 -9.71 10.20 -3.23
C GLY A 234 -10.18 11.34 -2.32
N ILE A 235 -9.25 12.13 -1.79
CA ILE A 235 -9.55 13.33 -0.99
C ILE A 235 -10.32 14.37 -1.84
N CYS A 236 -9.85 14.63 -3.07
CA CYS A 236 -10.51 15.57 -3.97
C CYS A 236 -11.92 15.11 -4.38
N ALA A 237 -12.09 13.82 -4.67
CA ALA A 237 -13.38 13.24 -4.99
C ALA A 237 -14.37 13.36 -3.83
N HIS A 238 -13.92 13.07 -2.60
CA HIS A 238 -14.73 13.21 -1.41
C HIS A 238 -15.18 14.66 -1.18
N ASN A 239 -14.25 15.62 -1.32
CA ASN A 239 -14.56 17.05 -1.21
C ASN A 239 -15.58 17.52 -2.24
N VAL A 240 -15.51 17.04 -3.48
CA VAL A 240 -16.47 17.40 -4.52
C VAL A 240 -17.84 16.73 -4.28
N GLU A 241 -17.87 15.47 -3.86
CA GLU A 241 -19.14 14.74 -3.67
C GLU A 241 -19.91 15.20 -2.43
N HIS A 242 -19.20 15.48 -1.33
CA HIS A 242 -19.78 15.79 -0.03
C HIS A 242 -19.68 17.27 0.36
N GLU A 243 -19.18 18.11 -0.54
CA GLU A 243 -18.94 19.55 -0.30
C GLU A 243 -18.04 19.80 0.93
N THR A 244 -17.04 18.93 1.15
CA THR A 244 -16.09 19.02 2.27
C THR A 244 -14.78 19.70 1.89
N HIS A 245 -13.95 20.02 2.90
CA HIS A 245 -12.65 20.66 2.73
C HIS A 245 -11.51 19.85 3.40
N VAL A 246 -11.54 18.53 3.23
CA VAL A 246 -10.53 17.61 3.75
C VAL A 246 -9.21 17.91 3.06
N LYS A 247 -8.16 18.16 3.85
CA LYS A 247 -6.78 18.31 3.36
C LYS A 247 -6.02 17.02 3.61
N LYS A 248 -4.84 16.86 2.99
CA LYS A 248 -3.92 15.80 3.37
C LYS A 248 -3.31 16.11 4.72
N SER A 249 -3.46 15.20 5.68
CA SER A 249 -2.74 15.21 6.94
C SER A 249 -1.31 14.70 6.72
N HIS A 250 -1.17 13.44 6.28
CA HIS A 250 0.13 12.85 5.99
C HIS A 250 0.05 11.75 4.91
N GLU A 251 1.21 11.40 4.36
CA GLU A 251 1.35 10.24 3.48
C GLU A 251 1.20 8.93 4.27
N GLY A 252 0.67 7.90 3.64
CA GLY A 252 0.36 6.62 4.27
C GLY A 252 -1.04 6.58 4.88
N ARG A 253 -1.42 5.40 5.37
CA ARG A 253 -2.68 5.23 6.10
C ARG A 253 -2.66 6.00 7.40
N CYS A 254 -3.80 6.54 7.81
CA CYS A 254 -3.98 6.99 9.18
C CYS A 254 -3.60 5.84 10.12
N LYS A 255 -2.89 6.16 11.21
CA LYS A 255 -2.51 5.14 12.19
C LYS A 255 -3.78 4.60 12.84
N GLU A 256 -4.04 3.30 12.68
CA GLU A 256 -5.07 2.56 13.43
C GLU A 256 -4.62 2.23 14.87
N GLU A 257 -3.36 2.53 15.21
CA GLU A 257 -2.86 2.37 16.57
C GLU A 257 -3.52 3.42 17.46
N SER A 258 -4.33 2.94 18.40
CA SER A 258 -4.91 3.76 19.46
C SER A 258 -3.81 4.58 20.10
N ILE A 259 -3.84 5.89 19.94
CA ILE A 259 -2.81 6.77 20.50
C ILE A 259 -3.03 6.75 22.02
N PRO A 260 -2.08 6.23 22.82
CA PRO A 260 -2.19 6.30 24.26
C PRO A 260 -2.17 7.79 24.64
N ILE A 261 -3.25 8.27 25.25
CA ILE A 261 -3.29 9.64 25.75
C ILE A 261 -2.47 9.66 27.04
N ASP A 262 -1.49 10.57 27.10
CA ASP A 262 -0.73 10.80 28.31
C ASP A 262 -1.54 11.66 29.29
N CYS A 263 -2.33 10.98 30.12
CA CYS A 263 -3.16 11.63 31.14
C CYS A 263 -2.34 12.36 32.23
N SER A 264 -1.03 12.15 32.32
CA SER A 264 -0.17 12.86 33.27
C SER A 264 -0.06 14.36 32.96
N THR A 265 -0.27 14.74 31.69
CA THR A 265 -0.26 16.14 31.23
C THR A 265 -1.44 16.97 31.74
N TYR A 266 -2.58 16.34 32.01
CA TYR A 266 -3.80 17.01 32.45
C TYR A 266 -3.98 17.00 33.98
N LEU A 267 -3.49 15.95 34.66
CA LEU A 267 -3.97 15.58 35.99
C LEU A 267 -2.85 15.31 36.99
N SER A 268 -1.76 16.08 36.91
CA SER A 268 -0.52 15.85 37.66
C SER A 268 -0.63 15.90 39.20
N ASN A 269 -1.81 16.12 39.81
CA ASN A 269 -1.97 16.21 41.28
C ASN A 269 -3.38 15.88 41.85
N THR A 270 -4.32 15.27 41.12
CA THR A 270 -5.70 15.07 41.64
C THR A 270 -5.91 13.70 42.29
N LYS A 271 -6.54 13.65 43.47
CA LYS A 271 -7.09 12.39 44.05
C LYS A 271 -8.38 12.01 43.31
N THR A 272 -8.71 10.70 43.32
CA THR A 272 -9.90 10.12 42.69
C THR A 272 -11.17 10.94 43.02
N GLY A 273 -11.78 11.55 42.00
CA GLY A 273 -12.99 12.36 42.10
C GLY A 273 -12.85 13.85 41.76
N GLU A 274 -11.64 14.43 41.72
CA GLU A 274 -11.42 15.86 41.38
C GLU A 274 -11.01 16.12 39.92
N ALA A 275 -10.79 15.06 39.13
CA ALA A 275 -10.23 15.12 37.79
C ALA A 275 -11.16 15.80 36.76
N VAL A 276 -12.46 15.58 36.83
CA VAL A 276 -13.45 16.13 35.86
C VAL A 276 -13.57 17.65 35.99
N THR A 277 -13.45 18.19 37.21
CA THR A 277 -13.55 19.63 37.51
C THR A 277 -12.35 20.45 37.06
N ALA A 278 -11.23 19.80 36.70
CA ALA A 278 -10.01 20.47 36.24
C ALA A 278 -9.91 20.55 34.71
N CYS A 279 -10.80 19.87 33.97
CA CYS A 279 -10.70 19.84 32.52
C CYS A 279 -11.09 21.19 31.88
N PRO A 280 -10.32 21.67 30.89
CA PRO A 280 -10.66 22.88 30.18
C PRO A 280 -11.96 22.69 29.39
N PHE A 281 -12.80 23.73 29.34
CA PHE A 281 -14.01 23.78 28.50
C PHE A 281 -13.66 24.04 27.03
N ILE A 282 -12.79 23.21 26.46
CA ILE A 282 -12.40 23.21 25.05
C ILE A 282 -13.11 22.04 24.39
N LEU A 283 -13.90 22.30 23.36
CA LEU A 283 -14.56 21.25 22.57
C LEU A 283 -13.62 20.78 21.46
N HIS A 284 -13.03 19.61 21.64
CA HIS A 284 -12.21 18.91 20.66
C HIS A 284 -12.57 17.43 20.74
N GLU A 285 -13.70 17.08 20.12
CA GLU A 285 -14.30 15.76 20.24
C GLU A 285 -13.30 14.66 19.85
N ILE A 286 -13.32 13.56 20.56
CA ILE A 286 -12.54 12.36 20.26
C ILE A 286 -13.39 11.11 20.48
N CYS A 287 -13.09 10.06 19.74
CA CYS A 287 -13.71 8.76 19.91
C CYS A 287 -12.83 7.86 20.75
N GLY A 288 -13.37 7.32 21.86
CA GLY A 288 -12.68 6.34 22.68
C GLY A 288 -12.69 4.94 22.06
N THR A 289 -11.77 4.08 22.49
CA THR A 289 -11.78 2.64 22.14
C THR A 289 -13.01 1.90 22.67
N ASP A 290 -13.70 2.49 23.64
CA ASP A 290 -14.97 2.02 24.19
C ASP A 290 -16.19 2.43 23.34
N GLY A 291 -15.98 3.19 22.26
CA GLY A 291 -17.06 3.66 21.40
C GLY A 291 -17.79 4.90 21.91
N VAL A 292 -17.30 5.52 22.99
CA VAL A 292 -17.89 6.74 23.56
C VAL A 292 -17.21 7.98 22.99
N THR A 293 -18.02 8.99 22.63
CA THR A 293 -17.50 10.31 22.24
C THR A 293 -17.17 11.12 23.50
N TYR A 294 -15.91 11.52 23.63
CA TYR A 294 -15.47 12.44 24.68
C TYR A 294 -15.30 13.84 24.10
N SER A 295 -15.70 14.85 24.86
CA SER A 295 -15.65 16.26 24.42
C SER A 295 -14.21 16.79 24.25
N ASN A 296 -13.23 16.17 24.90
CA ASN A 296 -11.80 16.34 24.69
C ASN A 296 -10.98 15.23 25.39
N GLU A 297 -9.68 15.21 25.15
CA GLU A 297 -8.73 14.24 25.74
C GLU A 297 -8.70 14.28 27.28
N CYS A 298 -8.88 15.46 27.89
CA CYS A 298 -8.93 15.58 29.34
C CYS A 298 -10.14 14.85 29.92
N VAL A 299 -11.32 14.97 29.29
CA VAL A 299 -12.54 14.30 29.75
C VAL A 299 -12.43 12.78 29.62
N LEU A 300 -11.76 12.27 28.57
CA LEU A 300 -11.42 10.85 28.45
C LEU A 300 -10.47 10.39 29.57
N CYS A 301 -9.43 11.18 29.86
CA CYS A 301 -8.51 10.89 30.97
C CYS A 301 -9.20 10.92 32.35
N ALA A 302 -10.09 11.88 32.58
CA ALA A 302 -10.87 11.96 33.80
C ALA A 302 -11.77 10.72 33.98
N HIS A 303 -12.39 10.24 32.90
CA HIS A 303 -13.16 8.99 32.89
C HIS A 303 -12.30 7.78 33.29
N ASN A 304 -11.12 7.62 32.68
CA ASN A 304 -10.19 6.53 33.03
C ASN A 304 -9.82 6.52 34.51
N ILE A 305 -9.61 7.70 35.11
CA ILE A 305 -9.22 7.84 36.52
C ILE A 305 -10.40 7.62 37.45
N GLU A 306 -11.57 8.17 37.13
CA GLU A 306 -12.78 8.08 37.96
C GLU A 306 -13.31 6.64 38.02
N PHE A 307 -13.34 5.96 36.87
CA PHE A 307 -13.91 4.63 36.73
C PHE A 307 -12.86 3.51 36.74
N GLY A 308 -11.56 3.85 36.82
CA GLY A 308 -10.47 2.88 36.76
C GLY A 308 -10.39 2.15 35.42
N THR A 309 -10.83 2.80 34.33
CA THR A 309 -10.84 2.23 32.97
C THR A 309 -9.53 2.55 32.24
N SER A 310 -9.30 1.90 31.10
CA SER A 310 -8.12 2.11 30.24
C SER A 310 -8.55 2.34 28.80
N VAL A 311 -9.48 3.28 28.60
CA VAL A 311 -9.96 3.72 27.29
C VAL A 311 -8.85 4.51 26.61
N ALA A 312 -8.47 4.13 25.40
CA ALA A 312 -7.51 4.87 24.59
C ALA A 312 -8.23 5.71 23.52
N LYS A 313 -7.52 6.67 22.91
CA LYS A 313 -8.08 7.41 21.77
C LYS A 313 -8.11 6.49 20.55
N LYS A 314 -9.28 6.29 19.97
CA LYS A 314 -9.47 5.55 18.71
C LYS A 314 -9.20 6.46 17.51
N HIS A 315 -9.82 7.64 17.48
CA HIS A 315 -9.57 8.69 16.49
C HIS A 315 -10.04 10.06 17.02
N ASP A 316 -9.61 11.14 16.38
CA ASP A 316 -10.15 12.48 16.62
C ASP A 316 -11.55 12.61 15.98
N GLY A 317 -12.43 13.42 16.57
CA GLY A 317 -13.85 13.55 16.23
C GLY A 317 -14.79 12.59 16.99
N ARG A 318 -16.09 12.83 16.91
CA ARG A 318 -17.12 11.98 17.55
C ARG A 318 -17.05 10.52 17.12
N CYS A 319 -17.34 9.61 18.05
CA CYS A 319 -17.69 8.25 17.68
C CYS A 319 -18.93 8.26 16.78
N ILE A 320 -18.83 7.52 15.70
CA ILE A 320 -19.96 7.25 14.82
C ILE A 320 -20.67 6.05 15.42
N GLU A 321 -21.60 6.31 16.35
CA GLU A 321 -22.60 5.32 16.72
C GLU A 321 -23.56 5.13 15.55
N GLU A 322 -23.84 3.86 15.27
CA GLU A 322 -24.63 3.32 14.16
C GLU A 322 -23.92 3.31 12.81
N VAL A 323 -23.43 2.12 12.45
CA VAL A 323 -23.15 1.73 11.07
C VAL A 323 -24.45 1.96 10.29
N PRO A 324 -24.53 2.94 9.37
CA PRO A 324 -25.75 3.18 8.62
C PRO A 324 -26.12 1.89 7.89
N GLN A 325 -27.36 1.43 8.09
CA GLN A 325 -27.90 0.24 7.42
C GLN A 325 -27.64 0.37 5.92
N LEU A 326 -27.11 -0.70 5.32
CA LEU A 326 -26.84 -0.74 3.89
C LEU A 326 -28.13 -0.53 3.10
N ASN A 327 -28.33 0.66 2.55
CA ASN A 327 -29.50 0.97 1.74
C ASN A 327 -29.16 0.90 0.25
N CYS A 328 -29.33 -0.27 -0.36
CA CYS A 328 -29.06 -0.45 -1.78
C CYS A 328 -30.03 0.28 -2.71
N SER A 329 -31.19 0.71 -2.20
CA SER A 329 -32.22 1.39 -2.98
C SER A 329 -31.80 2.80 -3.43
N GLN A 330 -30.76 3.37 -2.82
CA GLN A 330 -30.25 4.69 -3.20
C GLN A 330 -29.39 4.66 -4.47
N TYR A 331 -28.97 3.47 -4.92
CA TYR A 331 -28.10 3.31 -6.08
C TYR A 331 -28.90 2.94 -7.32
N SER A 332 -28.67 3.67 -8.41
CA SER A 332 -29.36 3.45 -9.68
C SER A 332 -28.93 2.14 -10.33
N VAL A 333 -29.91 1.31 -10.67
CA VAL A 333 -29.73 0.06 -11.42
C VAL A 333 -30.13 0.27 -12.87
N SER A 334 -29.27 -0.14 -13.80
CA SER A 334 -29.54 -0.10 -15.23
C SER A 334 -29.73 -1.52 -15.77
N THR A 335 -30.71 -1.70 -16.67
CA THR A 335 -30.92 -2.97 -17.36
C THR A 335 -30.26 -2.92 -18.73
N LEU A 336 -29.35 -3.86 -18.97
CA LEU A 336 -28.66 -4.04 -20.24
C LEU A 336 -29.60 -4.68 -21.28
N LYS A 337 -29.20 -4.62 -22.55
CA LYS A 337 -29.97 -5.18 -23.68
C LYS A 337 -30.17 -6.70 -23.60
N ASP A 338 -29.32 -7.40 -22.85
CA ASP A 338 -29.41 -8.83 -22.58
C ASP A 338 -30.28 -9.16 -21.34
N GLY A 339 -30.92 -8.15 -20.73
CA GLY A 339 -31.76 -8.29 -19.55
C GLY A 339 -31.00 -8.30 -18.22
N ARG A 340 -29.67 -8.23 -18.23
CA ARG A 340 -28.87 -8.17 -16.99
C ARG A 340 -29.01 -6.81 -16.30
N GLN A 341 -29.17 -6.84 -14.99
CA GLN A 341 -29.17 -5.64 -14.16
C GLN A 341 -27.76 -5.34 -13.67
N VAL A 342 -27.31 -4.10 -13.83
CA VAL A 342 -26.00 -3.62 -13.36
C VAL A 342 -26.16 -2.37 -12.51
N MET A 343 -25.40 -2.31 -11.42
CA MET A 343 -25.33 -1.16 -10.55
C MET A 343 -24.02 -0.41 -10.82
N ALA A 344 -24.15 0.82 -11.32
CA ALA A 344 -23.01 1.68 -11.57
C ALA A 344 -22.61 2.36 -10.25
N CYS A 345 -21.46 1.98 -9.70
CA CYS A 345 -20.92 2.62 -8.51
C CYS A 345 -19.83 3.61 -8.87
N THR A 346 -19.80 4.68 -8.09
CA THR A 346 -18.71 5.65 -8.08
C THR A 346 -17.39 4.96 -7.70
N MET A 347 -16.26 5.55 -8.09
CA MET A 347 -14.93 5.04 -7.74
C MET A 347 -14.48 5.46 -6.32
N ILE A 348 -15.43 5.90 -5.51
CA ILE A 348 -15.18 6.48 -4.20
C ILE A 348 -14.96 5.34 -3.22
N TYR A 349 -13.74 5.26 -2.71
CA TYR A 349 -13.30 4.22 -1.81
C TYR A 349 -13.62 4.63 -0.37
N SER A 350 -14.67 4.02 0.17
CA SER A 350 -15.10 4.15 1.56
C SER A 350 -15.37 2.73 2.04
N PRO A 351 -14.31 1.99 2.42
CA PRO A 351 -14.38 0.55 2.52
C PRO A 351 -15.38 0.13 3.58
N VAL A 352 -16.07 -0.98 3.35
CA VAL A 352 -17.02 -1.55 4.31
C VAL A 352 -16.80 -3.05 4.45
N CYS A 353 -16.85 -3.53 5.67
CA CYS A 353 -16.74 -4.95 5.96
C CYS A 353 -18.13 -5.58 5.80
N GLY A 354 -18.26 -6.54 4.89
CA GLY A 354 -19.47 -7.31 4.70
C GLY A 354 -19.70 -8.32 5.83
N THR A 355 -20.94 -8.82 5.95
CA THR A 355 -21.28 -9.92 6.87
C THR A 355 -20.65 -11.25 6.46
N ASP A 356 -20.15 -11.33 5.24
CA ASP A 356 -19.37 -12.44 4.70
C ASP A 356 -17.88 -12.37 5.07
N GLY A 357 -17.46 -11.34 5.80
CA GLY A 357 -16.06 -11.12 6.17
C GLY A 357 -15.18 -10.60 5.02
N VAL A 358 -15.78 -10.15 3.92
CA VAL A 358 -15.07 -9.56 2.77
C VAL A 358 -15.10 -8.03 2.87
N THR A 359 -13.96 -7.40 2.61
CA THR A 359 -13.86 -5.94 2.49
C THR A 359 -14.36 -5.49 1.11
N TYR A 360 -15.45 -4.72 1.08
CA TYR A 360 -15.97 -4.07 -0.12
C TYR A 360 -15.44 -2.64 -0.21
N ALA A 361 -15.23 -2.14 -1.44
CA ALA A 361 -14.66 -0.81 -1.68
C ALA A 361 -15.58 0.34 -1.26
N SER A 362 -16.90 0.12 -1.28
CA SER A 362 -17.94 1.02 -0.78
C SER A 362 -19.27 0.30 -0.59
N ASP A 363 -20.20 0.95 0.09
CA ASP A 363 -21.60 0.50 0.22
C ASP A 363 -22.22 0.17 -1.15
N CYS A 364 -22.00 1.00 -2.16
CA CYS A 364 -22.49 0.72 -3.51
C CYS A 364 -21.91 -0.58 -4.06
N THR A 365 -20.62 -0.83 -3.84
CA THR A 365 -19.97 -2.02 -4.39
C THR A 365 -20.44 -3.31 -3.72
N LEU A 366 -20.79 -3.24 -2.43
CA LEU A 366 -21.45 -4.33 -1.71
C LEU A 366 -22.86 -4.56 -2.28
N CYS A 367 -23.63 -3.48 -2.50
CA CYS A 367 -24.94 -3.57 -3.15
C CYS A 367 -24.88 -4.13 -4.58
N ALA A 368 -23.85 -3.77 -5.35
CA ALA A 368 -23.62 -4.29 -6.69
C ALA A 368 -23.30 -5.80 -6.66
N HIS A 369 -22.53 -6.25 -5.67
CA HIS A 369 -22.27 -7.68 -5.46
C HIS A 369 -23.58 -8.43 -5.16
N ASN A 370 -24.39 -7.91 -4.23
CA ASN A 370 -25.71 -8.50 -3.93
C ASN A 370 -26.61 -8.60 -5.17
N LEU A 371 -26.59 -7.58 -6.04
CA LEU A 371 -27.35 -7.57 -7.28
C LEU A 371 -26.83 -8.60 -8.31
N GLU A 372 -25.51 -8.66 -8.52
CA GLU A 372 -24.89 -9.53 -9.52
C GLU A 372 -25.00 -11.01 -9.14
N TYR A 373 -24.73 -11.34 -7.88
CA TYR A 373 -24.68 -12.72 -7.39
C TYR A 373 -25.98 -13.18 -6.72
N ARG A 374 -27.00 -12.31 -6.65
CA ARG A 374 -28.25 -12.53 -5.90
C ARG A 374 -27.97 -12.93 -4.44
N SER A 375 -26.96 -12.33 -3.84
CA SER A 375 -26.59 -12.51 -2.44
C SER A 375 -27.27 -11.46 -1.56
N ASN A 376 -27.26 -11.68 -0.25
CA ASN A 376 -27.79 -10.76 0.75
C ASN A 376 -26.73 -10.47 1.82
N VAL A 377 -25.55 -10.04 1.37
CA VAL A 377 -24.47 -9.61 2.24
C VAL A 377 -24.89 -8.29 2.88
N GLY A 378 -24.88 -8.26 4.21
CA GLY A 378 -25.11 -7.05 4.98
C GLY A 378 -23.79 -6.31 5.24
N LYS A 379 -23.89 -5.15 5.86
CA LYS A 379 -22.75 -4.35 6.30
C LYS A 379 -22.51 -4.55 7.79
N THR A 380 -21.33 -5.02 8.16
CA THR A 380 -20.91 -5.27 9.54
C THR A 380 -20.34 -3.99 10.17
N LYS A 381 -19.44 -3.31 9.47
CA LYS A 381 -18.83 -2.05 9.90
C LYS A 381 -18.33 -1.22 8.71
N ASN A 382 -18.21 0.09 8.91
CA ASN A 382 -17.36 0.93 8.06
C ASN A 382 -15.89 0.56 8.31
N GLY A 383 -15.06 0.62 7.28
CA GLY A 383 -13.68 0.15 7.29
C GLY A 383 -13.54 -1.30 6.80
N ARG A 384 -12.29 -1.79 6.79
CA ARG A 384 -11.93 -3.14 6.34
C ARG A 384 -12.27 -4.20 7.37
N CYS A 385 -12.42 -5.46 6.93
CA CYS A 385 -12.55 -6.58 7.85
C CYS A 385 -11.21 -6.85 8.58
N GLU A 386 -11.27 -7.24 9.85
CA GLU A 386 -10.08 -7.51 10.71
C GLU A 386 -9.24 -8.72 10.24
N GLY A 387 -9.71 -9.48 9.25
CA GLY A 387 -9.03 -10.66 8.70
C GLY A 387 -8.04 -10.39 7.55
N ASP A 388 -7.95 -9.17 7.01
CA ASP A 388 -7.08 -8.86 5.85
C ASP A 388 -5.57 -8.75 6.21
N ILE A 389 -5.19 -8.98 7.47
CA ILE A 389 -3.80 -8.88 7.95
C ILE A 389 -3.06 -10.23 7.86
N THR A 390 -3.77 -11.35 7.70
CA THR A 390 -3.12 -12.68 7.61
C THR A 390 -3.85 -13.61 6.65
N LYS A 391 -3.48 -13.55 5.37
CA LYS A 391 -3.41 -14.73 4.49
C LYS A 391 -2.66 -14.44 3.20
#